data_AF-N8W2L1-F1
#
_entry.id   AF-N8W2L1-F1
#
_cell.length_a   1.000
_cell.length_b   1.000
_cell.length_c   1.000
_cell.angle_alpha   90.00
_cell.angle_beta   90.00
_cell.angle_gamma   90.00
#
_symmetry.space_group_name_H-M   'P 1'
#
loop_
_entity.id
_entity.type
_entity.pdbx_description
1 polymer ?
#
loop_
_entity_poly.entity_id
_entity_poly.type
_entity_poly.pdbx_seq_one_letter_code
_entity_poly.pdbx_strand_id
1 'polypeptide(L)'
;MALRRKTPADRLFYAILGLSLALIAVIYCAVNQPSSHLRFEVKERQKISVFDGERLILQDVDSVAISSAGGQNRIQLNANDFTEDPHFVATYPEMQQFFIKQSQVHQLMSQHQHIFLQSGDHSSSTPYPVNIQPKRTLRDLPFEFWFQLAVSSIGFLLGCWIWALRPNEIAPRVFALLNAAYPVFAFSAAIYSTRDLALNAELFRVLVAINTGGALLYGCALISLFLVYPKQLIRTQWLWAIPIFFSGWWLLDTLFLLPEPSMGGDLPVTLQMLSAILCMVWQWRANRHDPRAKVALRWFALWILVSSGAFVFLVQSTQLLDIQLNMSQAYSFGFFLFVTIGIAIGLKRYQLFSLDRWAFGILYWLAGAILLVLLDAFLVMMLSPLMSLSLAILICGLIWLPVRGWLQARLLQRKKLSDSELFERILQVSFAVNEQERQLQWKALLNDLFQPLNLEISEHENNSQIEDNGLVMYTPQVAGLAAMRLSYPQQGRRLFNAYDQQLVQNLLPFLAQAVESRVAYDNGVREERHRIARDLHDDLGAKLLSGLYQNDVDQAKQAIRQAIAEMRTIVNGLLGTGVELNMVL
;
A
#
# COMPACT_ATOMS: atom_id res chain seq x y z
N MET A 1 -3.20 -31.79 16.64
CA MET A 1 -3.48 -31.30 15.27
C MET A 1 -2.96 -29.86 15.18
N ALA A 2 -1.74 -29.67 14.70
CA ALA A 2 -1.13 -28.34 14.62
C ALA A 2 -1.85 -27.53 13.54
N LEU A 3 -2.57 -26.47 13.94
CA LEU A 3 -3.19 -25.51 13.03
C LEU A 3 -2.10 -24.99 12.09
N ARG A 4 -2.14 -25.43 10.83
CA ARG A 4 -1.28 -24.96 9.74
C ARG A 4 -1.31 -23.42 9.78
N ARG A 5 -0.16 -22.78 10.06
CA ARG A 5 -0.09 -21.31 10.08
C ARG A 5 -0.55 -20.80 8.72
N LYS A 6 -1.72 -20.16 8.67
CA LYS A 6 -2.27 -19.58 7.43
C LYS A 6 -1.24 -18.63 6.84
N THR A 7 -0.92 -18.83 5.57
CA THR A 7 -0.03 -17.96 4.82
C THR A 7 -0.70 -16.59 4.61
N PRO A 8 0.05 -15.52 4.34
CA PRO A 8 -0.54 -14.23 3.94
C PRO A 8 -1.46 -14.36 2.72
N ALA A 9 -1.13 -15.27 1.79
CA ALA A 9 -1.97 -15.56 0.62
C ALA A 9 -3.33 -16.13 1.01
N ASP A 10 -3.39 -17.10 1.94
CA ASP A 10 -4.66 -17.67 2.41
C ASP A 10 -5.57 -16.61 3.02
N ARG A 11 -5.01 -15.70 3.84
CA ARG A 11 -5.78 -14.61 4.46
C ARG A 11 -6.39 -13.67 3.43
N LEU A 12 -5.60 -13.29 2.42
CA LEU A 12 -6.08 -12.44 1.33
C LEU A 12 -7.10 -13.14 0.47
N PHE A 13 -6.95 -14.44 0.21
CA PHE A 13 -7.93 -15.23 -0.51
C PHE A 13 -9.31 -15.20 0.20
N TYR A 14 -9.35 -15.44 1.52
CA TYR A 14 -10.60 -15.35 2.27
C TYR A 14 -11.19 -13.92 2.28
N ALA A 15 -10.34 -12.90 2.35
CA ALA A 15 -10.80 -11.51 2.27
C ALA A 15 -11.43 -11.20 0.90
N ILE A 16 -10.79 -11.60 -0.19
CA ILE A 16 -11.31 -11.44 -1.55
C ILE A 16 -12.62 -12.21 -1.71
N LEU A 17 -12.69 -13.46 -1.24
CA LEU A 17 -13.91 -14.26 -1.31
C LEU A 17 -15.08 -13.59 -0.56
N GLY A 18 -14.83 -13.11 0.67
CA GLY A 18 -15.83 -12.40 1.46
C GLY A 18 -16.29 -11.10 0.78
N LEU A 19 -15.37 -10.34 0.21
CA LEU A 19 -15.66 -9.14 -0.56
C LEU A 19 -16.50 -9.45 -1.82
N SER A 20 -16.13 -10.49 -2.57
CA SER A 20 -16.87 -10.91 -3.76
C SER A 20 -18.30 -11.33 -3.43
N LEU A 21 -18.52 -12.07 -2.35
CA LEU A 21 -19.85 -12.44 -1.89
C LEU A 21 -20.68 -11.19 -1.49
N ALA A 22 -20.05 -10.23 -0.80
CA ALA A 22 -20.70 -8.98 -0.44
C ALA A 22 -21.06 -8.14 -1.68
N LEU A 23 -20.16 -8.03 -2.65
CA LEU A 23 -20.42 -7.35 -3.93
C LEU A 23 -21.58 -8.00 -4.69
N ILE A 24 -21.60 -9.34 -4.78
CA ILE A 24 -22.70 -10.07 -5.42
C ILE A 24 -24.03 -9.79 -4.71
N ALA A 25 -24.05 -9.81 -3.37
CA ALA A 25 -25.26 -9.54 -2.60
C ALA A 25 -25.78 -8.11 -2.81
N VAL A 26 -24.87 -7.13 -2.87
CA VAL A 26 -25.20 -5.71 -3.04
C VAL A 26 -25.71 -5.42 -4.45
N ILE A 27 -25.02 -5.94 -5.47
CA ILE A 27 -25.44 -5.83 -6.87
C ILE A 27 -26.79 -6.54 -7.07
N TYR A 28 -26.96 -7.74 -6.50
CA TYR A 28 -28.23 -8.46 -6.56
C TYR A 28 -29.37 -7.69 -5.89
N CYS A 29 -29.11 -7.06 -4.75
CA CYS A 29 -30.09 -6.22 -4.06
C CYS A 29 -30.51 -5.02 -4.92
N ALA A 30 -29.55 -4.31 -5.53
CA ALA A 30 -29.80 -3.14 -6.36
C ALA A 30 -30.52 -3.48 -7.68
N VAL A 31 -30.14 -4.58 -8.34
CA VAL A 31 -30.72 -5.05 -9.61
C VAL A 31 -32.17 -5.53 -9.44
N ASN A 32 -32.52 -6.11 -8.29
CA ASN A 32 -33.90 -6.55 -8.02
C ASN A 32 -34.84 -5.43 -7.53
N GLN A 33 -34.46 -4.16 -7.69
CA GLN A 33 -35.37 -3.04 -7.43
C GLN A 33 -36.10 -2.63 -8.73
N PRO A 34 -37.34 -2.12 -8.62
CA PRO A 34 -38.06 -1.57 -9.77
C PRO A 34 -37.37 -0.29 -10.28
N SER A 35 -37.62 0.04 -11.55
CA SER A 35 -37.05 1.22 -12.19
C SER A 35 -38.06 1.96 -13.06
N SER A 36 -38.00 3.29 -13.00
CA SER A 36 -38.77 4.23 -13.80
C SER A 36 -37.98 4.84 -14.95
N HIS A 37 -36.64 4.79 -14.89
CA HIS A 37 -35.72 5.49 -15.81
C HIS A 37 -35.86 7.02 -15.81
N LEU A 38 -36.56 7.58 -14.83
CA LEU A 38 -36.68 9.02 -14.66
C LEU A 38 -35.49 9.57 -13.87
N ARG A 39 -35.06 10.77 -14.24
CA ARG A 39 -34.08 11.55 -13.48
C ARG A 39 -34.78 12.72 -12.81
N PHE A 40 -34.65 12.80 -11.49
CA PHE A 40 -35.16 13.89 -10.68
C PHE A 40 -34.01 14.81 -10.30
N GLU A 41 -34.20 16.11 -10.50
CA GLU A 41 -33.27 17.13 -10.04
C GLU A 41 -33.99 18.08 -9.10
N VAL A 42 -33.48 18.19 -7.88
CA VAL A 42 -33.92 19.22 -6.92
C VAL A 42 -32.98 20.41 -7.07
N LYS A 43 -33.50 21.53 -7.57
CA LYS A 43 -32.76 22.79 -7.73
C LYS A 43 -32.92 23.68 -6.50
N GLU A 44 -32.15 24.77 -6.49
CA GLU A 44 -32.24 25.84 -5.49
C GLU A 44 -33.71 26.23 -5.20
N ARG A 45 -34.05 26.39 -3.92
CA ARG A 45 -35.41 26.63 -3.39
C ARG A 45 -36.35 25.42 -3.38
N GLN A 46 -35.83 24.19 -3.31
CA GLN A 46 -36.63 22.96 -3.19
C GLN A 46 -37.58 22.72 -4.38
N LYS A 47 -37.19 23.20 -5.57
CA LYS A 47 -37.97 23.00 -6.81
C LYS A 47 -37.53 21.73 -7.52
N ILE A 48 -38.50 20.97 -8.02
CA ILE A 48 -38.28 19.68 -8.66
C ILE A 48 -38.37 19.83 -10.17
N SER A 49 -37.38 19.31 -10.89
CA SER A 49 -37.43 19.08 -12.32
C SER A 49 -37.35 17.58 -12.61
N VAL A 50 -38.15 17.10 -13.55
CA VAL A 50 -38.24 15.67 -13.91
C VAL A 50 -37.86 15.50 -15.38
N PHE A 51 -36.96 14.57 -15.64
CA PHE A 51 -36.48 14.24 -16.98
C PHE A 51 -36.70 12.76 -17.30
N ASP A 52 -37.04 12.48 -18.56
CA ASP A 52 -37.07 11.15 -19.16
C ASP A 52 -36.00 11.11 -20.25
N GLY A 53 -34.83 10.55 -19.94
CA GLY A 53 -33.62 10.74 -20.74
C GLY A 53 -33.22 12.23 -20.79
N GLU A 54 -33.15 12.81 -21.99
CA GLU A 54 -32.87 14.24 -22.20
C GLU A 54 -34.15 15.10 -22.23
N ARG A 55 -35.34 14.47 -22.21
CA ARG A 55 -36.61 15.18 -22.33
C ARG A 55 -37.07 15.70 -20.97
N LEU A 56 -37.24 17.02 -20.86
CA LEU A 56 -37.86 17.67 -19.70
C LEU A 56 -39.38 17.39 -19.67
N ILE A 57 -39.85 16.77 -18.58
CA ILE A 57 -41.27 16.41 -18.38
C ILE A 57 -41.96 17.45 -17.49
N LEU A 58 -41.36 17.77 -16.34
CA LEU A 58 -41.81 18.82 -15.43
C LEU A 58 -40.65 19.76 -15.13
N GLN A 59 -40.92 21.06 -15.12
CA GLN A 59 -39.91 22.08 -14.86
C GLN A 59 -40.25 22.85 -13.59
N ASP A 60 -39.30 22.87 -12.63
CA ASP A 60 -39.28 23.76 -11.48
C ASP A 60 -40.61 23.81 -10.67
N VAL A 61 -41.22 22.63 -10.49
CA VAL A 61 -42.49 22.45 -9.73
C VAL A 61 -42.23 22.27 -8.24
N ASP A 62 -43.18 22.69 -7.40
CA ASP A 62 -43.03 22.60 -5.93
C ASP A 62 -43.29 21.19 -5.41
N SER A 63 -44.11 20.41 -6.12
CA SER A 63 -44.38 19.00 -5.82
C SER A 63 -44.73 18.19 -7.06
N VAL A 64 -44.46 16.88 -7.00
CA VAL A 64 -44.76 15.91 -8.05
C VAL A 64 -45.78 14.91 -7.51
N ALA A 65 -46.84 14.63 -8.26
CA ALA A 65 -47.79 13.60 -7.91
C ALA A 65 -47.63 12.36 -8.79
N ILE A 66 -47.62 11.20 -8.15
CA ILE A 66 -47.55 9.88 -8.79
C ILE A 66 -48.86 9.15 -8.53
N SER A 67 -49.42 8.51 -9.56
CA SER A 67 -50.68 7.78 -9.43
C SER A 67 -50.70 6.54 -10.32
N SER A 68 -51.62 5.63 -10.02
CA SER A 68 -51.98 4.51 -10.90
C SER A 68 -52.95 4.96 -12.00
N ALA A 69 -53.30 4.04 -12.90
CA ALA A 69 -54.24 4.33 -13.99
C ALA A 69 -55.56 4.95 -13.47
N GLY A 70 -56.03 6.00 -14.14
CA GLY A 70 -57.25 6.71 -13.74
C GLY A 70 -57.09 7.64 -12.52
N GLY A 71 -55.86 7.92 -12.06
CA GLY A 71 -55.59 8.85 -10.97
C GLY A 71 -55.80 8.28 -9.56
N GLN A 72 -56.00 6.97 -9.44
CA GLN A 72 -56.15 6.28 -8.15
C GLN A 72 -54.80 6.16 -7.42
N ASN A 73 -54.84 6.06 -6.09
CA ASN A 73 -53.67 5.95 -5.22
C ASN A 73 -52.64 7.07 -5.45
N ARG A 74 -53.11 8.31 -5.55
CA ARG A 74 -52.26 9.47 -5.77
C ARG A 74 -51.38 9.75 -4.55
N ILE A 75 -50.07 9.80 -4.76
CA ILE A 75 -49.05 10.13 -3.76
C ILE A 75 -48.39 11.44 -4.20
N GLN A 76 -48.28 12.40 -3.28
CA GLN A 76 -47.59 13.68 -3.52
C GLN A 76 -46.19 13.63 -2.89
N LEU A 77 -45.20 13.95 -3.72
CA LEU A 77 -43.78 14.00 -3.36
C LEU A 77 -43.28 15.44 -3.43
N ASN A 78 -42.56 15.84 -2.38
CA ASN A 78 -41.91 17.15 -2.26
C ASN A 78 -40.38 16.96 -2.34
N ALA A 79 -39.61 18.05 -2.34
CA ALA A 79 -38.15 17.98 -2.45
C ALA A 79 -37.49 17.05 -1.41
N ASN A 80 -37.97 17.07 -0.16
CA ASN A 80 -37.44 16.22 0.92
C ASN A 80 -37.63 14.71 0.66
N ASP A 81 -38.57 14.32 -0.22
CA ASP A 81 -38.79 12.92 -0.56
C ASP A 81 -37.70 12.36 -1.52
N PHE A 82 -36.83 13.24 -2.06
CA PHE A 82 -35.69 12.91 -2.92
C PHE A 82 -34.33 12.99 -2.21
N THR A 83 -34.30 13.29 -0.91
CA THR A 83 -33.05 13.37 -0.14
C THR A 83 -32.30 12.05 -0.17
N GLU A 84 -31.00 12.06 -0.48
CA GLU A 84 -30.17 10.85 -0.57
C GLU A 84 -30.13 10.10 0.78
N ASP A 85 -29.81 10.80 1.87
CA ASP A 85 -29.72 10.27 3.24
C ASP A 85 -30.84 10.79 4.15
N PRO A 86 -31.64 9.92 4.78
CA PRO A 86 -32.76 10.35 5.62
C PRO A 86 -32.34 11.04 6.93
N HIS A 87 -31.07 10.99 7.34
CA HIS A 87 -30.60 11.75 8.52
C HIS A 87 -30.54 13.26 8.29
N PHE A 88 -30.62 13.72 7.03
CA PHE A 88 -30.69 15.15 6.71
C PHE A 88 -32.09 15.74 6.89
N VAL A 89 -33.07 14.91 7.20
CA VAL A 89 -34.42 15.38 7.58
C VAL A 89 -34.38 15.95 9.00
N ALA A 90 -35.13 17.02 9.25
CA ALA A 90 -35.03 17.76 10.51
C ALA A 90 -35.52 16.96 11.73
N THR A 91 -36.56 16.14 11.56
CA THR A 91 -37.19 15.43 12.68
C THR A 91 -37.49 13.96 12.39
N TYR A 92 -37.52 13.12 13.44
CA TYR A 92 -37.88 11.71 13.30
C TYR A 92 -39.30 11.45 12.78
N PRO A 93 -40.34 12.24 13.14
CA PRO A 93 -41.65 12.12 12.51
C PRO A 93 -41.62 12.35 10.99
N GLU A 94 -40.88 13.34 10.52
CA GLU A 94 -40.68 13.57 9.08
C GLU A 94 -39.92 12.41 8.42
N MET A 95 -38.90 11.86 9.08
CA MET A 95 -38.16 10.68 8.62
C MET A 95 -39.07 9.44 8.50
N GLN A 96 -39.99 9.25 9.46
CA GLN A 96 -40.97 8.17 9.40
C GLN A 96 -41.98 8.38 8.26
N GLN A 97 -42.46 9.61 8.06
CA GLN A 97 -43.33 9.94 6.92
C GLN A 97 -42.63 9.70 5.58
N PHE A 98 -41.35 10.06 5.49
CA PHE A 98 -40.50 9.75 4.34
C PHE A 98 -40.47 8.24 4.07
N PHE A 99 -40.19 7.40 5.07
CA PHE A 99 -40.22 5.94 4.89
C PHE A 99 -41.59 5.40 4.46
N ILE A 100 -42.67 5.93 5.01
CA ILE A 100 -44.03 5.53 4.62
C ILE A 100 -44.28 5.86 3.15
N LYS A 101 -43.99 7.10 2.72
CA LYS A 101 -44.13 7.51 1.31
C LYS A 101 -43.27 6.68 0.38
N GLN A 102 -42.01 6.41 0.75
CA GLN A 102 -41.11 5.54 -0.02
C GLN A 102 -41.72 4.14 -0.22
N SER A 103 -42.33 3.56 0.82
CA SER A 103 -43.01 2.27 0.68
C SER A 103 -44.25 2.33 -0.21
N GLN A 104 -45.05 3.38 -0.12
CA GLN A 104 -46.23 3.57 -0.97
C GLN A 104 -45.85 3.68 -2.46
N VAL A 105 -44.81 4.47 -2.77
CA VAL A 105 -44.30 4.61 -4.14
C VAL A 105 -43.70 3.28 -4.63
N HIS A 106 -42.92 2.60 -3.81
CA HIS A 106 -42.36 1.29 -4.14
C HIS A 106 -43.46 0.24 -4.39
N GLN A 107 -44.54 0.26 -3.61
CA GLN A 107 -45.69 -0.61 -3.80
C GLN A 107 -46.42 -0.30 -5.12
N LEU A 108 -46.61 0.98 -5.46
CA LEU A 108 -47.18 1.35 -6.75
C LEU A 108 -46.33 0.85 -7.92
N MET A 109 -45.01 1.05 -7.86
CA MET A 109 -44.07 0.61 -8.90
C MET A 109 -43.99 -0.91 -9.03
N SER A 110 -44.12 -1.66 -7.93
CA SER A 110 -44.06 -3.13 -7.97
C SER A 110 -45.36 -3.77 -8.46
N GLN A 111 -46.51 -3.11 -8.25
CA GLN A 111 -47.82 -3.65 -8.63
C GLN A 111 -48.26 -3.27 -10.04
N HIS A 112 -47.74 -2.17 -10.62
CA HIS A 112 -48.21 -1.62 -11.89
C HIS A 112 -47.07 -1.52 -12.90
N GLN A 113 -47.34 -1.90 -14.16
CA GLN A 113 -46.41 -1.69 -15.28
C GLN A 113 -46.35 -0.23 -15.73
N HIS A 114 -47.39 0.56 -15.42
CA HIS A 114 -47.46 1.98 -15.77
C HIS A 114 -47.89 2.79 -14.56
N ILE A 115 -47.14 3.86 -14.30
CA ILE A 115 -47.54 4.92 -13.35
C ILE A 115 -47.70 6.23 -14.12
N PHE A 116 -48.44 7.16 -13.54
CA PHE A 116 -48.71 8.46 -14.15
C PHE A 116 -48.15 9.57 -13.27
N LEU A 117 -47.33 10.43 -13.88
CA LEU A 117 -46.65 11.54 -13.24
C LEU A 117 -47.28 12.87 -13.66
N GLN A 118 -47.56 13.74 -12.70
CA GLN A 118 -48.16 15.05 -12.93
C GLN A 118 -47.66 16.09 -11.93
N SER A 119 -47.82 17.39 -12.24
CA SER A 119 -47.57 18.45 -11.26
C SER A 119 -48.52 18.30 -10.05
N GLY A 120 -48.00 18.51 -8.84
CA GLY A 120 -48.80 18.40 -7.61
C GLY A 120 -49.91 19.46 -7.52
N ASP A 121 -49.71 20.63 -8.09
CA ASP A 121 -50.59 21.80 -7.93
C ASP A 121 -51.84 21.78 -8.85
N HIS A 122 -52.17 20.65 -9.45
CA HIS A 122 -53.30 20.52 -10.39
C HIS A 122 -53.25 21.49 -11.59
N SER A 123 -52.12 22.15 -11.85
CA SER A 123 -51.90 22.84 -13.11
C SER A 123 -52.08 21.81 -14.22
N SER A 124 -52.83 22.18 -15.26
CA SER A 124 -53.43 21.35 -16.32
C SER A 124 -52.44 20.59 -17.21
N SER A 125 -51.43 19.96 -16.61
CA SER A 125 -50.49 19.04 -17.22
C SER A 125 -51.18 17.70 -17.38
N THR A 126 -51.29 17.23 -18.62
CA THR A 126 -51.74 15.88 -18.91
C THR A 126 -50.82 14.89 -18.19
N PRO A 127 -51.35 13.91 -17.43
CA PRO A 127 -50.51 12.93 -16.73
C PRO A 127 -49.56 12.23 -17.70
N TYR A 128 -48.26 12.29 -17.42
CA TYR A 128 -47.22 11.64 -18.23
C TYR A 128 -47.14 10.15 -17.86
N PRO A 129 -47.36 9.22 -18.79
CA PRO A 129 -47.22 7.80 -18.52
C PRO A 129 -45.75 7.43 -18.40
N VAL A 130 -45.40 6.71 -17.34
CA VAL A 130 -44.05 6.22 -17.06
C VAL A 130 -44.09 4.70 -17.04
N ASN A 131 -43.23 4.06 -17.82
CA ASN A 131 -43.14 2.61 -17.89
C ASN A 131 -42.22 2.09 -16.77
N ILE A 132 -42.73 1.18 -15.93
CA ILE A 132 -41.97 0.61 -14.83
C ILE A 132 -41.40 -0.75 -15.25
N GLN A 133 -40.08 -0.86 -15.14
CA GLN A 133 -39.39 -2.14 -15.25
C GLN A 133 -39.34 -2.82 -13.88
N PRO A 134 -39.67 -4.11 -13.78
CA PRO A 134 -39.72 -4.81 -12.49
C PRO A 134 -38.33 -5.04 -11.89
N LYS A 135 -37.28 -5.00 -12.71
CA LYS A 135 -35.88 -5.13 -12.31
C LYS A 135 -35.03 -4.15 -13.10
N ARG A 136 -34.00 -3.62 -12.44
CA ARG A 136 -32.92 -2.85 -13.08
C ARG A 136 -31.99 -3.77 -13.84
N THR A 137 -31.35 -3.25 -14.88
CA THR A 137 -30.18 -3.86 -15.50
C THR A 137 -28.90 -3.32 -14.87
N LEU A 138 -27.76 -3.99 -15.11
CA LEU A 138 -26.45 -3.48 -14.64
C LEU A 138 -26.10 -2.10 -15.23
N ARG A 139 -26.69 -1.73 -16.36
CA ARG A 139 -26.48 -0.43 -17.02
C ARG A 139 -27.33 0.69 -16.41
N ASP A 140 -28.38 0.35 -15.70
CA ASP A 140 -29.28 1.31 -15.05
C ASP A 140 -28.69 1.81 -13.72
N LEU A 141 -27.67 1.13 -13.21
CA LEU A 141 -26.97 1.53 -11.98
C LEU A 141 -26.03 2.70 -12.29
N PRO A 142 -26.17 3.84 -11.60
CA PRO A 142 -25.43 5.04 -11.93
C PRO A 142 -23.95 4.92 -11.55
N PHE A 143 -23.12 5.84 -12.05
CA PHE A 143 -21.67 5.82 -11.78
C PHE A 143 -21.36 5.90 -10.27
N GLU A 144 -22.14 6.68 -9.54
CA GLU A 144 -22.08 6.87 -8.09
C GLU A 144 -22.15 5.55 -7.33
N PHE A 145 -22.98 4.60 -7.79
CA PHE A 145 -23.10 3.26 -7.20
C PHE A 145 -21.78 2.51 -7.34
N TRP A 146 -21.26 2.43 -8.57
CA TRP A 146 -20.01 1.72 -8.87
C TRP A 146 -18.81 2.37 -8.20
N PHE A 147 -18.79 3.70 -8.13
CA PHE A 147 -17.75 4.47 -7.47
C PHE A 147 -17.64 4.09 -5.99
N GLN A 148 -18.75 4.12 -5.24
CA GLN A 148 -18.78 3.73 -3.82
C GLN A 148 -18.31 2.30 -3.60
N LEU A 149 -18.76 1.36 -4.45
CA LEU A 149 -18.35 -0.04 -4.39
C LEU A 149 -16.84 -0.20 -4.64
N ALA A 150 -16.31 0.50 -5.64
CA ALA A 150 -14.90 0.42 -6.02
C ALA A 150 -13.98 0.99 -4.94
N VAL A 151 -14.24 2.21 -4.46
CA VAL A 151 -13.34 2.89 -3.49
C VAL A 151 -13.28 2.15 -2.17
N SER A 152 -14.43 1.66 -1.67
CA SER A 152 -14.49 0.88 -0.43
C SER A 152 -13.87 -0.51 -0.56
N SER A 153 -14.04 -1.16 -1.72
CA SER A 153 -13.39 -2.45 -2.04
C SER A 153 -11.88 -2.33 -2.07
N ILE A 154 -11.34 -1.29 -2.72
CA ILE A 154 -9.89 -1.04 -2.76
C ILE A 154 -9.37 -0.76 -1.35
N GLY A 155 -10.09 0.07 -0.58
CA GLY A 155 -9.76 0.36 0.81
C GLY A 155 -9.68 -0.92 1.67
N PHE A 156 -10.71 -1.75 1.58
CA PHE A 156 -10.77 -3.04 2.26
C PHE A 156 -9.58 -3.95 1.92
N LEU A 157 -9.29 -4.14 0.62
CA LEU A 157 -8.21 -5.01 0.19
C LEU A 157 -6.83 -4.50 0.63
N LEU A 158 -6.60 -3.19 0.61
CA LEU A 158 -5.37 -2.59 1.12
C LEU A 158 -5.23 -2.81 2.65
N GLY A 159 -6.31 -2.65 3.40
CA GLY A 159 -6.33 -2.95 4.84
C GLY A 159 -6.04 -4.42 5.14
N CYS A 160 -6.71 -5.33 4.43
CA CYS A 160 -6.47 -6.78 4.55
C CYS A 160 -5.05 -7.17 4.15
N TRP A 161 -4.46 -6.52 3.14
CA TRP A 161 -3.08 -6.77 2.71
C TRP A 161 -2.09 -6.47 3.84
N ILE A 162 -2.23 -5.33 4.51
CA ILE A 162 -1.37 -4.95 5.64
C ILE A 162 -1.52 -5.93 6.81
N TRP A 163 -2.75 -6.31 7.14
CA TRP A 163 -3.01 -7.31 8.18
C TRP A 163 -2.49 -8.71 7.82
N ALA A 164 -2.60 -9.12 6.56
CA ALA A 164 -2.16 -10.43 6.13
C ALA A 164 -0.66 -10.63 6.35
N LEU A 165 0.13 -9.55 6.24
CA LEU A 165 1.58 -9.54 6.46
C LEU A 165 1.97 -9.54 7.94
N ARG A 166 1.24 -8.79 8.79
CA ARG A 166 1.52 -8.66 10.23
C ARG A 166 0.28 -8.99 11.06
N PRO A 167 -0.20 -10.25 11.04
CA PRO A 167 -1.44 -10.64 11.68
C PRO A 167 -1.38 -10.62 13.21
N ASN A 168 -0.18 -10.52 13.81
CA ASN A 168 0.02 -10.59 15.26
C ASN A 168 0.16 -9.21 15.92
N GLU A 169 0.34 -8.15 15.13
CA GLU A 169 0.47 -6.79 15.63
C GLU A 169 -0.91 -6.13 15.74
N ILE A 170 -1.13 -5.36 16.80
CA ILE A 170 -2.45 -4.76 17.08
C ILE A 170 -2.77 -3.66 16.08
N ALA A 171 -1.80 -2.79 15.75
CA ALA A 171 -2.08 -1.66 14.86
C ALA A 171 -2.48 -2.09 13.43
N PRO A 172 -1.82 -3.06 12.76
CA PRO A 172 -2.32 -3.65 11.52
C PRO A 172 -3.72 -4.29 11.64
N ARG A 173 -4.07 -4.91 12.78
CA ARG A 173 -5.42 -5.46 13.00
C ARG A 173 -6.47 -4.36 13.09
N VAL A 174 -6.20 -3.31 13.85
CA VAL A 174 -7.11 -2.16 13.99
C VAL A 174 -7.24 -1.42 12.66
N PHE A 175 -6.15 -1.30 11.90
CA PHE A 175 -6.18 -0.73 10.55
C PHE A 175 -6.99 -1.58 9.57
N ALA A 176 -6.89 -2.92 9.65
CA ALA A 176 -7.76 -3.78 8.86
C ALA A 176 -9.22 -3.71 9.30
N LEU A 177 -9.51 -3.57 10.60
CA LEU A 177 -10.86 -3.34 11.10
C LEU A 177 -11.45 -2.02 10.59
N LEU A 178 -10.65 -0.95 10.61
CA LEU A 178 -11.00 0.35 10.01
C LEU A 178 -11.43 0.17 8.55
N ASN A 179 -10.63 -0.53 7.75
CA ASN A 179 -10.93 -0.76 6.34
C ASN A 179 -12.01 -1.84 6.09
N ALA A 180 -12.27 -2.72 7.05
CA ALA A 180 -13.39 -3.67 7.02
C ALA A 180 -14.74 -3.00 7.27
N ALA A 181 -14.77 -1.94 8.07
CA ALA A 181 -15.96 -1.13 8.25
C ALA A 181 -16.35 -0.36 6.97
N TYR A 182 -15.37 -0.02 6.14
CA TYR A 182 -15.57 0.78 4.93
C TYR A 182 -16.62 0.22 3.93
N PRO A 183 -16.51 -1.04 3.45
CA PRO A 183 -17.55 -1.61 2.58
C PRO A 183 -18.88 -1.80 3.32
N VAL A 184 -18.90 -1.99 4.64
CA VAL A 184 -20.15 -2.15 5.40
C VAL A 184 -21.04 -0.92 5.21
N PHE A 185 -20.48 0.27 5.40
CA PHE A 185 -21.27 1.49 5.27
C PHE A 185 -21.40 1.98 3.83
N ALA A 186 -20.36 1.82 3.01
CA ALA A 186 -20.40 2.30 1.62
C ALA A 186 -21.32 1.45 0.74
N PHE A 187 -21.38 0.12 0.93
CA PHE A 187 -22.25 -0.73 0.13
C PHE A 187 -23.73 -0.53 0.48
N SER A 188 -24.06 -0.30 1.75
CA SER A 188 -25.43 0.01 2.13
C SER A 188 -25.86 1.38 1.62
N ALA A 189 -24.98 2.40 1.73
CA ALA A 189 -25.18 3.72 1.15
C ALA A 189 -25.39 3.66 -0.36
N ALA A 190 -24.56 2.90 -1.09
CA ALA A 190 -24.68 2.78 -2.53
C ALA A 190 -26.10 2.34 -2.94
N ILE A 191 -26.74 1.41 -2.22
CA ILE A 191 -28.09 0.95 -2.56
C ILE A 191 -29.14 2.06 -2.35
N TYR A 192 -29.18 2.70 -1.17
CA TYR A 192 -30.24 3.67 -0.88
C TYR A 192 -30.01 5.06 -1.48
N SER A 193 -28.76 5.50 -1.61
CA SER A 193 -28.41 6.81 -2.20
C SER A 193 -28.61 6.83 -3.71
N THR A 194 -28.47 5.68 -4.38
CA THR A 194 -28.70 5.53 -5.83
C THR A 194 -30.01 4.82 -6.16
N ARG A 195 -30.97 4.89 -5.24
CA ARG A 195 -32.33 4.46 -5.53
C ARG A 195 -32.90 5.34 -6.66
N ASP A 196 -33.78 4.77 -7.46
CA ASP A 196 -34.51 5.46 -8.53
C ASP A 196 -35.57 6.36 -7.84
N LEU A 197 -36.86 6.03 -7.90
CA LEU A 197 -37.88 6.75 -7.13
C LEU A 197 -37.98 6.32 -5.68
N ALA A 198 -37.95 5.01 -5.43
CA ALA A 198 -38.33 4.49 -4.14
C ALA A 198 -37.70 3.16 -3.75
N LEU A 199 -37.53 2.99 -2.44
CA LEU A 199 -37.11 1.75 -1.81
C LEU A 199 -38.13 1.35 -0.72
N ASN A 200 -38.36 0.04 -0.54
CA ASN A 200 -39.16 -0.45 0.58
C ASN A 200 -38.60 0.05 1.93
N ALA A 201 -39.46 0.52 2.84
CA ALA A 201 -39.02 1.11 4.12
C ALA A 201 -38.25 0.17 5.05
N GLU A 202 -38.57 -1.13 5.06
CA GLU A 202 -37.84 -2.08 5.89
C GLU A 202 -36.40 -2.23 5.39
N LEU A 203 -36.24 -2.42 4.08
CA LEU A 203 -34.92 -2.47 3.45
C LEU A 203 -34.18 -1.14 3.64
N PHE A 204 -34.85 0.00 3.45
CA PHE A 204 -34.24 1.32 3.62
C PHE A 204 -33.75 1.51 5.05
N ARG A 205 -34.58 1.25 6.07
CA ARG A 205 -34.18 1.35 7.49
C ARG A 205 -33.01 0.45 7.83
N VAL A 206 -33.00 -0.79 7.35
CA VAL A 206 -31.87 -1.71 7.57
C VAL A 206 -30.59 -1.20 6.92
N LEU A 207 -30.65 -0.71 5.67
CA LEU A 207 -29.47 -0.19 4.98
C LEU A 207 -28.91 1.07 5.64
N VAL A 208 -29.79 1.97 6.11
CA VAL A 208 -29.42 3.16 6.88
C VAL A 208 -28.76 2.75 8.20
N ALA A 209 -29.35 1.80 8.95
CA ALA A 209 -28.76 1.29 10.18
C ALA A 209 -27.38 0.65 9.94
N ILE A 210 -27.20 -0.12 8.85
CA ILE A 210 -25.91 -0.69 8.45
C ILE A 210 -24.91 0.41 8.08
N ASN A 211 -25.37 1.47 7.40
CA ASN A 211 -24.53 2.61 7.05
C ASN A 211 -24.02 3.32 8.31
N THR A 212 -24.93 3.77 9.18
CA THR A 212 -24.58 4.44 10.43
C THR A 212 -23.68 3.55 11.30
N GLY A 213 -24.04 2.27 11.45
CA GLY A 213 -23.25 1.32 12.24
C GLY A 213 -21.84 1.10 11.69
N GLY A 214 -21.70 0.96 10.37
CA GLY A 214 -20.39 0.84 9.73
C GLY A 214 -19.56 2.13 9.82
N ALA A 215 -20.18 3.30 9.66
CA ALA A 215 -19.51 4.59 9.79
C ALA A 215 -18.99 4.80 11.23
N LEU A 216 -19.79 4.45 12.24
CA LEU A 216 -19.38 4.51 13.64
C LEU A 216 -18.30 3.49 13.98
N LEU A 217 -18.36 2.28 13.42
CA LEU A 217 -17.30 1.28 13.57
C LEU A 217 -15.98 1.79 12.96
N TYR A 218 -16.04 2.46 11.82
CA TYR A 218 -14.88 3.10 11.19
C TYR A 218 -14.27 4.14 12.14
N GLY A 219 -15.07 5.07 12.68
CA GLY A 219 -14.53 6.06 13.61
C GLY A 219 -14.02 5.47 14.92
N CYS A 220 -14.64 4.42 15.46
CA CYS A 220 -14.12 3.66 16.60
C CYS A 220 -12.73 3.06 16.32
N ALA A 221 -12.57 2.44 15.14
CA ALA A 221 -11.28 1.90 14.72
C ALA A 221 -10.24 3.01 14.50
N LEU A 222 -10.65 4.18 14.01
CA LEU A 222 -9.78 5.34 13.81
C LEU A 222 -9.20 5.86 15.14
N ILE A 223 -10.07 6.06 16.14
CA ILE A 223 -9.66 6.46 17.50
C ILE A 223 -8.72 5.40 18.09
N SER A 224 -9.12 4.13 17.98
CA SER A 224 -8.33 2.99 18.46
C SER A 224 -6.95 2.94 17.81
N LEU A 225 -6.84 3.32 16.54
CA LEU A 225 -5.58 3.31 15.81
C LEU A 225 -4.60 4.36 16.35
N PHE A 226 -5.05 5.58 16.66
CA PHE A 226 -4.22 6.59 17.33
C PHE A 226 -3.82 6.20 18.76
N LEU A 227 -4.65 5.43 19.46
CA LEU A 227 -4.36 4.94 20.80
C LEU A 227 -3.33 3.81 20.84
N VAL A 228 -3.19 3.06 19.74
CA VAL A 228 -2.25 1.93 19.64
C VAL A 228 -0.99 2.27 18.85
N TYR A 229 -1.05 3.23 17.93
CA TYR A 229 0.04 3.56 17.01
C TYR A 229 0.37 5.06 17.00
N PRO A 230 1.67 5.46 16.99
CA PRO A 230 2.89 4.65 16.94
C PRO A 230 3.26 3.90 18.22
N LYS A 231 2.84 4.42 19.38
CA LYS A 231 3.04 3.76 20.68
C LYS A 231 1.70 3.38 21.29
N GLN A 232 1.67 2.24 21.96
CA GLN A 232 0.49 1.81 22.68
C GLN A 232 0.31 2.69 23.94
N LEU A 233 -0.67 3.59 23.91
CA LEU A 233 -0.98 4.51 25.00
C LEU A 233 -1.84 3.85 26.09
N ILE A 234 -2.71 2.93 25.70
CA ILE A 234 -3.63 2.23 26.62
C ILE A 234 -3.54 0.71 26.44
N ARG A 235 -3.94 -0.04 27.48
CA ARG A 235 -3.99 -1.51 27.37
C ARG A 235 -5.08 -1.93 26.39
N THR A 236 -4.82 -2.97 25.62
CA THR A 236 -5.68 -3.46 24.52
C THR A 236 -7.12 -3.73 24.95
N GLN A 237 -7.34 -4.21 26.18
CA GLN A 237 -8.67 -4.47 26.73
C GLN A 237 -9.56 -3.22 26.81
N TRP A 238 -8.97 -2.05 27.05
CA TRP A 238 -9.72 -0.79 27.17
C TRP A 238 -10.17 -0.25 25.81
N LEU A 239 -9.61 -0.75 24.71
CA LEU A 239 -10.06 -0.36 23.36
C LEU A 239 -11.53 -0.75 23.13
N TRP A 240 -12.03 -1.79 23.80
CA TRP A 240 -13.43 -2.23 23.70
C TRP A 240 -14.43 -1.21 24.26
N ALA A 241 -14.01 -0.31 25.15
CA ALA A 241 -14.90 0.72 25.69
C ALA A 241 -15.43 1.65 24.58
N ILE A 242 -14.62 1.91 23.56
CA ILE A 242 -14.98 2.80 22.44
C ILE A 242 -16.13 2.21 21.60
N PRO A 243 -16.02 1.01 21.00
CA PRO A 243 -17.12 0.43 20.24
C PRO A 243 -18.33 0.11 21.12
N ILE A 244 -18.16 -0.25 22.41
CA ILE A 244 -19.30 -0.47 23.31
C ILE A 244 -20.13 0.81 23.46
N PHE A 245 -19.48 1.96 23.71
CA PHE A 245 -20.16 3.25 23.83
C PHE A 245 -20.92 3.63 22.55
N PHE A 246 -20.24 3.59 21.39
CA PHE A 246 -20.85 3.96 20.12
C PHE A 246 -21.87 2.93 19.60
N SER A 247 -21.77 1.66 19.99
CA SER A 247 -22.83 0.67 19.71
C SER A 247 -24.09 0.97 20.51
N GLY A 248 -23.96 1.46 21.75
CA GLY A 248 -25.09 1.96 22.53
C GLY A 248 -25.73 3.18 21.85
N TRP A 249 -24.92 4.11 21.35
CA TRP A 249 -25.40 5.28 20.60
C TRP A 249 -26.17 4.87 19.34
N TRP A 250 -25.58 3.97 18.54
CA TRP A 250 -26.20 3.40 17.35
C TRP A 250 -27.52 2.69 17.66
N LEU A 251 -27.60 1.97 18.79
CA LEU A 251 -28.85 1.32 19.21
C LEU A 251 -29.92 2.35 19.57
N LEU A 252 -29.56 3.46 20.23
CA LEU A 252 -30.51 4.53 20.56
C LEU A 252 -31.04 5.24 19.29
N ASP A 253 -30.16 5.48 18.32
CA ASP A 253 -30.50 6.05 17.02
C ASP A 253 -31.46 5.15 16.24
N THR A 254 -31.10 3.87 16.06
CA THR A 254 -31.94 2.89 15.33
C THR A 254 -33.31 2.65 15.96
N LEU A 255 -33.46 2.91 17.26
CA LEU A 255 -34.73 2.84 18.00
C LEU A 255 -35.49 4.17 18.05
N PHE A 256 -35.00 5.22 17.39
CA PHE A 256 -35.59 6.57 17.37
C PHE A 256 -35.72 7.19 18.78
N LEU A 257 -34.78 6.87 19.69
CA LEU A 257 -34.80 7.35 21.08
C LEU A 257 -34.01 8.65 21.29
N LEU A 258 -33.27 9.09 20.28
CA LEU A 258 -32.58 10.38 20.30
C LEU A 258 -33.54 11.53 19.96
N PRO A 259 -33.21 12.79 20.29
CA PRO A 259 -34.06 13.93 20.00
C PRO A 259 -34.24 14.21 18.50
N GLU A 260 -33.15 14.15 17.73
CA GLU A 260 -33.10 14.51 16.31
C GLU A 260 -32.30 13.48 15.50
N PRO A 261 -32.60 13.29 14.19
CA PRO A 261 -31.84 12.40 13.31
C PRO A 261 -30.35 12.78 13.19
N SER A 262 -30.04 14.08 13.16
CA SER A 262 -28.67 14.61 13.12
C SER A 262 -27.83 14.18 14.33
N MET A 263 -28.46 13.98 15.50
CA MET A 263 -27.80 13.47 16.70
C MET A 263 -27.48 11.98 16.63
N GLY A 264 -28.17 11.24 15.77
CA GLY A 264 -27.94 9.82 15.54
C GLY A 264 -26.86 9.53 14.49
N GLY A 265 -26.84 10.29 13.41
CA GLY A 265 -25.88 10.15 12.31
C GLY A 265 -24.63 11.02 12.48
N ASP A 266 -24.77 12.34 12.31
CA ASP A 266 -23.65 13.26 12.09
C ASP A 266 -22.89 13.64 13.37
N LEU A 267 -23.62 13.85 14.47
CA LEU A 267 -23.04 14.21 15.77
C LEU A 267 -22.01 13.18 16.27
N PRO A 268 -22.31 11.87 16.34
CA PRO A 268 -21.33 10.91 16.85
C PRO A 268 -20.11 10.79 15.92
N VAL A 269 -20.26 10.91 14.59
CA VAL A 269 -19.12 10.94 13.66
C VAL A 269 -18.23 12.16 13.93
N THR A 270 -18.82 13.33 14.18
CA THR A 270 -18.09 14.55 14.55
C THR A 270 -17.36 14.39 15.88
N LEU A 271 -18.01 13.80 16.89
CA LEU A 271 -17.38 13.50 18.18
C LEU A 271 -16.24 12.49 18.04
N GLN A 272 -16.36 11.51 17.15
CA GLN A 272 -15.29 10.56 16.86
C GLN A 272 -14.08 11.24 16.21
N MET A 273 -14.32 12.18 15.30
CA MET A 273 -13.26 12.97 14.68
C MET A 273 -12.53 13.85 15.71
N LEU A 274 -13.28 14.55 16.58
CA LEU A 274 -12.70 15.32 17.68
C LEU A 274 -11.89 14.43 18.63
N SER A 275 -12.42 13.25 18.97
CA SER A 275 -11.73 12.26 19.81
C SER A 275 -10.44 11.76 19.14
N ALA A 276 -10.45 11.53 17.83
CA ALA A 276 -9.27 11.14 17.07
C ALA A 276 -8.20 12.25 17.07
N ILE A 277 -8.60 13.52 16.93
CA ILE A 277 -7.70 14.68 17.05
C ILE A 277 -7.09 14.75 18.45
N LEU A 278 -7.89 14.59 19.50
CA LEU A 278 -7.39 14.58 20.88
C LEU A 278 -6.41 13.42 21.12
N CYS A 279 -6.71 12.22 20.62
CA CYS A 279 -5.82 11.07 20.68
C CYS A 279 -4.52 11.31 19.90
N MET A 280 -4.58 11.97 18.74
CA MET A 280 -3.40 12.38 17.99
C MET A 280 -2.52 13.35 18.78
N VAL A 281 -3.11 14.37 19.41
CA VAL A 281 -2.37 15.33 20.26
C VAL A 281 -1.74 14.62 21.46
N TRP A 282 -2.47 13.71 22.09
CA TRP A 282 -1.94 12.88 23.16
C TRP A 282 -0.75 12.03 22.69
N GLN A 283 -0.88 11.40 21.53
CA GLN A 283 0.16 10.59 20.91
C GLN A 283 1.39 11.42 20.53
N TRP A 284 1.20 12.67 20.11
CA TRP A 284 2.30 13.60 19.84
C TRP A 284 3.10 13.91 21.12
N ARG A 285 2.41 14.20 22.23
CA ARG A 285 3.06 14.46 23.52
C ARG A 285 3.82 13.24 24.03
N ALA A 286 3.22 12.05 23.92
CA ALA A 286 3.85 10.80 24.33
C ALA A 286 5.12 10.47 23.51
N ASN A 287 5.15 10.84 22.22
CA ASN A 287 6.28 10.59 21.33
C ASN A 287 7.27 11.78 21.21
N ARG A 288 7.27 12.72 22.17
CA ARG A 288 8.10 13.92 22.09
C ARG A 288 9.61 13.67 21.99
N HIS A 289 10.10 12.55 22.48
CA HIS A 289 11.52 12.17 22.45
C HIS A 289 11.86 11.13 21.38
N ASP A 290 10.92 10.73 20.52
CA ASP A 290 11.12 9.70 19.51
C ASP A 290 10.95 10.28 18.08
N PRO A 291 12.05 10.61 17.38
CA PRO A 291 11.99 11.22 16.05
C PRO A 291 11.29 10.35 15.01
N ARG A 292 11.47 9.02 15.06
CA ARG A 292 10.84 8.08 14.13
C ARG A 292 9.34 8.04 14.33
N ALA A 293 8.89 7.90 15.57
CA ALA A 293 7.47 7.91 15.90
C ALA A 293 6.79 9.23 15.52
N LYS A 294 7.47 10.37 15.66
CA LYS A 294 6.96 11.68 15.20
C LYS A 294 6.74 11.73 13.69
N VAL A 295 7.69 11.22 12.90
CA VAL A 295 7.57 11.22 11.43
C VAL A 295 6.41 10.32 11.00
N ALA A 296 6.29 9.12 11.59
CA ALA A 296 5.17 8.23 11.34
C ALA A 296 3.83 8.87 11.73
N LEU A 297 3.75 9.47 12.92
CA LEU A 297 2.55 10.17 13.41
C LEU A 297 2.17 11.35 12.52
N ARG A 298 3.12 12.19 12.09
CA ARG A 298 2.87 13.33 11.19
C ARG A 298 2.26 12.88 9.87
N TRP A 299 2.85 11.86 9.26
CA TRP A 299 2.36 11.32 7.99
C TRP A 299 0.97 10.73 8.13
N PHE A 300 0.80 9.88 9.15
CA PHE A 300 -0.46 9.22 9.47
C PHE A 300 -1.57 10.24 9.76
N ALA A 301 -1.29 11.20 10.62
CA ALA A 301 -2.21 12.28 10.97
C ALA A 301 -2.56 13.17 9.77
N LEU A 302 -1.59 13.52 8.93
CA LEU A 302 -1.83 14.37 7.74
C LEU A 302 -2.91 13.76 6.86
N TRP A 303 -2.75 12.48 6.49
CA TRP A 303 -3.71 11.82 5.59
C TRP A 303 -5.08 11.63 6.23
N ILE A 304 -5.14 11.30 7.52
CA ILE A 304 -6.42 11.16 8.23
C ILE A 304 -7.13 12.50 8.38
N LEU A 305 -6.43 13.57 8.77
CA LEU A 305 -7.01 14.88 8.97
C LEU A 305 -7.43 15.52 7.66
N VAL A 306 -6.59 15.49 6.63
CA VAL A 306 -6.94 16.04 5.31
C VAL A 306 -8.14 15.29 4.75
N SER A 307 -8.15 13.96 4.83
CA SER A 307 -9.21 13.17 4.24
C SER A 307 -10.51 13.18 5.06
N SER A 308 -10.46 12.67 6.29
CA SER A 308 -11.66 12.54 7.13
C SER A 308 -12.15 13.92 7.56
N GLY A 309 -11.24 14.90 7.69
CA GLY A 309 -11.59 16.29 7.95
C GLY A 309 -12.25 16.95 6.75
N ALA A 310 -11.80 16.69 5.52
CA ALA A 310 -12.51 17.17 4.33
C ALA A 310 -13.92 16.57 4.23
N PHE A 311 -14.08 15.27 4.54
CA PHE A 311 -15.40 14.64 4.59
C PHE A 311 -16.33 15.33 5.60
N VAL A 312 -15.91 15.42 6.88
CA VAL A 312 -16.72 16.05 7.94
C VAL A 312 -16.99 17.52 7.62
N PHE A 313 -15.98 18.24 7.13
CA PHE A 313 -16.14 19.64 6.73
C PHE A 313 -17.17 19.80 5.62
N LEU A 314 -17.12 18.97 4.58
CA LEU A 314 -18.06 19.03 3.45
C LEU A 314 -19.49 18.78 3.94
N VAL A 315 -19.72 17.69 4.69
CA VAL A 315 -21.05 17.34 5.22
C VAL A 315 -21.60 18.40 6.18
N GLN A 316 -20.79 18.90 7.11
CA GLN A 316 -21.23 19.94 8.04
C GLN A 316 -21.45 21.29 7.33
N SER A 317 -20.64 21.63 6.34
CA SER A 317 -20.77 22.90 5.61
C SER A 317 -22.08 22.98 4.81
N THR A 318 -22.51 21.86 4.21
CA THR A 318 -23.78 21.82 3.48
C THR A 318 -24.98 22.01 4.40
N GLN A 319 -24.92 21.48 5.63
CA GLN A 319 -25.99 21.64 6.62
C GLN A 319 -26.02 23.02 7.27
N LEU A 320 -24.84 23.58 7.61
CA LEU A 320 -24.75 24.84 8.36
C LEU A 320 -24.94 26.08 7.48
N LEU A 321 -24.50 26.02 6.22
CA LEU A 321 -24.56 27.14 5.29
C LEU A 321 -25.77 27.10 4.35
N ASP A 322 -26.60 26.05 4.44
CA ASP A 322 -27.71 25.74 3.53
C ASP A 322 -27.30 25.80 2.04
N ILE A 323 -26.01 25.49 1.78
CA ILE A 323 -25.46 25.43 0.43
C ILE A 323 -25.80 24.05 -0.14
N GLN A 324 -26.72 24.03 -1.09
CA GLN A 324 -26.99 22.84 -1.89
C GLN A 324 -25.84 22.65 -2.89
N LEU A 325 -24.90 21.77 -2.58
CA LEU A 325 -23.93 21.30 -3.56
C LEU A 325 -24.68 20.38 -4.55
N ASN A 326 -24.70 20.73 -5.84
CA ASN A 326 -25.24 19.86 -6.90
C ASN A 326 -24.41 18.57 -7.13
N MET A 327 -23.53 18.20 -6.21
CA MET A 327 -22.73 16.97 -6.28
C MET A 327 -23.32 15.93 -5.32
N SER A 328 -23.51 14.70 -5.83
CA SER A 328 -23.99 13.58 -5.01
C SER A 328 -23.06 13.33 -3.81
N GLN A 329 -23.64 12.99 -2.66
CA GLN A 329 -22.90 12.62 -1.46
C GLN A 329 -22.03 11.37 -1.70
N ALA A 330 -22.37 10.57 -2.70
CA ALA A 330 -21.60 9.40 -3.14
C ALA A 330 -20.10 9.68 -3.36
N TYR A 331 -19.74 10.88 -3.81
CA TYR A 331 -18.35 11.26 -4.05
C TYR A 331 -17.54 11.42 -2.76
N SER A 332 -18.20 11.76 -1.65
CA SER A 332 -17.58 11.91 -0.34
C SER A 332 -16.99 10.60 0.19
N PHE A 333 -17.50 9.45 -0.26
CA PHE A 333 -16.90 8.16 0.06
C PHE A 333 -15.46 8.05 -0.44
N GLY A 334 -15.09 8.74 -1.52
CA GLY A 334 -13.73 8.74 -2.05
C GLY A 334 -12.68 9.27 -1.07
N PHE A 335 -13.07 10.12 -0.13
CA PHE A 335 -12.14 10.62 0.90
C PHE A 335 -11.55 9.45 1.69
N PHE A 336 -12.36 8.54 2.22
CA PHE A 336 -11.86 7.41 3.04
C PHE A 336 -10.79 6.56 2.33
N LEU A 337 -10.83 6.43 1.00
CA LEU A 337 -9.77 5.77 0.23
C LEU A 337 -8.43 6.52 0.33
N PHE A 338 -8.42 7.85 0.37
CA PHE A 338 -7.20 8.63 0.59
C PHE A 338 -6.55 8.35 1.95
N VAL A 339 -7.34 8.07 3.00
CA VAL A 339 -6.79 7.60 4.29
C VAL A 339 -6.00 6.32 4.07
N THR A 340 -6.61 5.34 3.41
CA THR A 340 -6.00 4.03 3.20
C THR A 340 -4.78 4.08 2.30
N ILE A 341 -4.85 4.79 1.17
CA ILE A 341 -3.73 4.99 0.25
C ILE A 341 -2.60 5.76 0.93
N GLY A 342 -2.93 6.84 1.64
CA GLY A 342 -1.95 7.66 2.35
C GLY A 342 -1.14 6.85 3.36
N ILE A 343 -1.81 5.98 4.11
CA ILE A 343 -1.18 5.06 5.07
C ILE A 343 -0.38 3.99 4.33
N ALA A 344 -0.91 3.40 3.25
CA ALA A 344 -0.22 2.41 2.44
C ALA A 344 1.09 2.94 1.82
N ILE A 345 1.09 4.18 1.33
CA ILE A 345 2.29 4.87 0.82
C ILE A 345 3.30 5.11 1.95
N GLY A 346 2.80 5.47 3.14
CA GLY A 346 3.63 5.68 4.33
C GLY A 346 4.45 4.45 4.72
N LEU A 347 3.90 3.23 4.55
CA LEU A 347 4.62 1.96 4.76
C LEU A 347 5.93 1.89 3.97
N LYS A 348 5.91 2.33 2.70
CA LYS A 348 7.07 2.26 1.80
C LYS A 348 8.19 3.22 2.23
N ARG A 349 7.81 4.43 2.64
CA ARG A 349 8.75 5.53 2.90
C ARG A 349 9.30 5.54 4.33
N TYR A 350 8.46 5.21 5.31
CA TYR A 350 8.79 5.35 6.73
C TYR A 350 8.79 4.02 7.49
N GLN A 351 8.62 2.88 6.81
CA GLN A 351 8.43 1.57 7.44
C GLN A 351 7.35 1.61 8.53
N LEU A 352 6.23 2.31 8.28
CA LEU A 352 5.04 2.15 9.12
C LEU A 352 4.78 0.62 9.21
N PHE A 353 4.74 0.07 10.42
CA PHE A 353 4.62 -1.37 10.72
C PHE A 353 5.78 -2.29 10.28
N SER A 354 6.98 -1.79 9.98
CA SER A 354 8.18 -2.61 9.71
C SER A 354 7.98 -3.70 8.63
N LEU A 355 7.26 -3.38 7.55
CA LEU A 355 6.97 -4.35 6.48
C LEU A 355 8.20 -4.60 5.58
N ASP A 356 8.46 -5.88 5.27
CA ASP A 356 9.49 -6.27 4.31
C ASP A 356 9.12 -5.88 2.88
N ARG A 357 10.10 -5.49 2.06
CA ARG A 357 9.87 -5.02 0.68
C ARG A 357 9.19 -6.05 -0.24
N TRP A 358 9.24 -7.35 0.09
CA TRP A 358 8.49 -8.39 -0.62
C TRP A 358 6.97 -8.22 -0.51
N ALA A 359 6.48 -7.54 0.54
CA ALA A 359 5.07 -7.21 0.73
C ALA A 359 4.41 -6.55 -0.50
N PHE A 360 5.13 -5.66 -1.18
CA PHE A 360 4.64 -4.98 -2.38
C PHE A 360 4.48 -5.91 -3.58
N GLY A 361 5.16 -7.06 -3.58
CA GLY A 361 4.97 -8.12 -4.58
C GLY A 361 3.51 -8.58 -4.63
N ILE A 362 2.85 -8.68 -3.48
CA ILE A 362 1.45 -9.09 -3.37
C ILE A 362 0.50 -8.05 -3.98
N LEU A 363 0.80 -6.75 -3.81
CA LEU A 363 -0.02 -5.69 -4.41
C LEU A 363 -0.03 -5.74 -5.94
N TYR A 364 1.07 -6.14 -6.59
CA TYR A 364 1.06 -6.32 -8.04
C TYR A 364 0.16 -7.48 -8.46
N TRP A 365 0.17 -8.59 -7.73
CA TRP A 365 -0.75 -9.69 -8.03
C TRP A 365 -2.22 -9.26 -7.83
N LEU A 366 -2.50 -8.54 -6.76
CA LEU A 366 -3.84 -7.99 -6.48
C LEU A 366 -4.28 -6.99 -7.55
N ALA A 367 -3.40 -6.06 -7.95
CA ALA A 367 -3.67 -5.08 -9.00
C ALA A 367 -3.93 -5.75 -10.35
N GLY A 368 -3.17 -6.80 -10.69
CA GLY A 368 -3.42 -7.59 -11.89
C GLY A 368 -4.77 -8.31 -11.87
N ALA A 369 -5.13 -8.90 -10.73
CA ALA A 369 -6.45 -9.54 -10.57
C ALA A 369 -7.60 -8.53 -10.69
N ILE A 370 -7.48 -7.36 -10.05
CA ILE A 370 -8.46 -6.28 -10.17
C ILE A 370 -8.56 -5.79 -11.62
N LEU A 371 -7.42 -5.56 -12.29
CA LEU A 371 -7.38 -5.15 -13.69
C LEU A 371 -8.08 -6.14 -14.60
N LEU A 372 -7.84 -7.45 -14.40
CA LEU A 372 -8.50 -8.51 -15.15
C LEU A 372 -10.02 -8.46 -14.98
N VAL A 373 -10.50 -8.35 -13.74
CA VAL A 373 -11.93 -8.31 -13.43
C VAL A 373 -12.59 -7.05 -13.99
N LEU A 374 -11.96 -5.88 -13.86
CA LEU A 374 -12.49 -4.63 -14.40
C LEU A 374 -12.53 -4.65 -15.93
N LEU A 375 -11.49 -5.19 -16.56
CA LEU A 375 -11.41 -5.32 -18.01
C LEU A 375 -12.48 -6.29 -18.52
N ASP A 376 -12.67 -7.43 -17.87
CA ASP A 376 -13.74 -8.38 -18.21
C ASP A 376 -15.11 -7.74 -18.02
N ALA A 377 -15.37 -7.07 -16.89
CA ALA A 377 -16.63 -6.38 -16.64
C ALA A 377 -16.94 -5.33 -17.74
N PHE A 378 -15.94 -4.59 -18.19
CA PHE A 378 -16.07 -3.63 -19.29
C PHE A 378 -16.36 -4.33 -20.62
N LEU A 379 -15.64 -5.40 -20.94
CA LEU A 379 -15.80 -6.14 -22.19
C LEU A 379 -17.15 -6.89 -22.27
N VAL A 380 -17.66 -7.42 -21.15
CA VAL A 380 -19.00 -8.04 -21.07
C VAL A 380 -20.10 -7.06 -21.47
N MET A 381 -19.89 -5.75 -21.30
CA MET A 381 -20.88 -4.75 -21.75
C MET A 381 -21.01 -4.70 -23.28
N MET A 382 -20.03 -5.18 -24.04
CA MET A 382 -19.97 -5.08 -25.51
C MET A 382 -19.94 -6.45 -26.22
N LEU A 383 -19.58 -7.51 -25.50
CA LEU A 383 -19.29 -8.84 -26.05
C LEU A 383 -20.07 -9.94 -25.31
N SER A 384 -20.09 -11.15 -25.90
CA SER A 384 -20.60 -12.33 -25.18
C SER A 384 -19.70 -12.68 -23.98
N PRO A 385 -20.24 -13.26 -22.89
CA PRO A 385 -19.47 -13.53 -21.67
C PRO A 385 -18.21 -14.38 -21.89
N LEU A 386 -18.29 -15.38 -22.78
CA LEU A 386 -17.17 -16.27 -23.09
C LEU A 386 -16.05 -15.54 -23.85
N MET A 387 -16.43 -14.68 -24.80
CA MET A 387 -15.49 -13.86 -25.57
C MET A 387 -14.86 -12.78 -24.71
N SER A 388 -15.64 -12.15 -23.84
CA SER A 388 -15.17 -11.14 -22.88
C SER A 388 -14.06 -11.69 -22.00
N LEU A 389 -14.29 -12.82 -21.32
CA LEU A 389 -13.32 -13.40 -20.40
C LEU A 389 -12.03 -13.80 -21.12
N SER A 390 -12.16 -14.43 -22.29
CA SER A 390 -11.02 -14.85 -23.09
C SER A 390 -10.17 -13.67 -23.54
N LEU A 391 -10.81 -12.59 -24.00
CA LEU A 391 -10.15 -11.37 -24.42
C LEU A 391 -9.57 -10.60 -23.24
N ALA A 392 -10.25 -10.58 -22.10
CA ALA A 392 -9.76 -9.96 -20.87
C ALA A 392 -8.49 -10.66 -20.36
N ILE A 393 -8.46 -11.98 -20.35
CA ILE A 393 -7.26 -12.77 -19.99
C ILE A 393 -6.12 -12.49 -20.98
N LEU A 394 -6.41 -12.45 -22.28
CA LEU A 394 -5.40 -12.20 -23.31
C LEU A 394 -4.80 -10.79 -23.19
N ILE A 395 -5.64 -9.75 -23.14
CA ILE A 395 -5.22 -8.35 -23.00
C ILE A 395 -4.51 -8.15 -21.66
N CYS A 396 -5.08 -8.64 -20.56
CA CYS A 396 -4.46 -8.51 -19.25
C CYS A 396 -3.13 -9.26 -19.21
N GLY A 397 -3.02 -10.48 -19.74
CA GLY A 397 -1.76 -11.22 -19.83
C GLY A 397 -0.69 -10.45 -20.62
N LEU A 398 -1.04 -9.94 -21.80
CA LEU A 398 -0.11 -9.22 -22.68
C LEU A 398 0.31 -7.85 -22.13
N ILE A 399 -0.60 -7.10 -21.49
CA ILE A 399 -0.33 -5.74 -20.99
C ILE A 399 0.19 -5.77 -19.56
N TRP A 400 -0.44 -6.54 -18.67
CA TRP A 400 -0.11 -6.54 -17.24
C TRP A 400 1.26 -7.13 -16.97
N LEU A 401 1.67 -8.19 -17.67
CA LEU A 401 2.99 -8.82 -17.44
C LEU A 401 4.17 -7.85 -17.70
N PRO A 402 4.26 -7.15 -18.84
CA PRO A 402 5.33 -6.17 -19.07
C PRO A 402 5.20 -4.95 -18.16
N VAL A 403 3.98 -4.42 -17.94
CA VAL A 403 3.74 -3.28 -17.03
C VAL A 403 4.15 -3.64 -15.61
N ARG A 404 3.83 -4.85 -15.14
CA ARG A 404 4.26 -5.37 -13.84
C ARG A 404 5.78 -5.43 -13.74
N GLY A 405 6.45 -5.98 -14.76
CA GLY A 405 7.92 -6.04 -14.80
C GLY A 405 8.55 -4.64 -14.71
N TRP A 406 8.01 -3.70 -15.47
CA TRP A 406 8.43 -2.30 -15.45
C TRP A 406 8.17 -1.60 -14.11
N LEU A 407 6.97 -1.78 -13.53
CA LEU A 407 6.62 -1.23 -12.22
C LEU A 407 7.52 -1.81 -11.13
N GLN A 408 7.78 -3.12 -11.15
CA GLN A 408 8.68 -3.78 -10.21
C GLN A 408 10.12 -3.26 -10.36
N ALA A 409 10.62 -3.10 -11.59
CA ALA A 409 11.92 -2.50 -11.83
C ALA A 409 12.01 -1.06 -11.32
N ARG A 410 11.02 -0.22 -11.62
CA ARG A 410 11.04 1.20 -11.27
C ARG A 410 10.75 1.48 -9.80
N LEU A 411 9.91 0.68 -9.15
CA LEU A 411 9.44 0.90 -7.78
C LEU A 411 10.14 0.05 -6.72
N LEU A 412 10.74 -1.10 -7.09
CA LEU A 412 11.36 -2.06 -6.15
C LEU A 412 12.82 -2.39 -6.43
N GLN A 413 13.31 -2.35 -7.68
CA GLN A 413 14.72 -2.69 -7.93
C GLN A 413 15.65 -1.59 -7.41
N ARG A 414 16.56 -1.99 -6.52
CA ARG A 414 17.81 -1.27 -6.31
C ARG A 414 18.75 -1.61 -7.47
N LYS A 415 19.68 -0.73 -7.81
CA LYS A 415 21.02 -1.17 -8.23
C LYS A 415 21.60 -1.95 -7.04
N LYS A 416 21.42 -3.26 -7.00
CA LYS A 416 22.27 -4.14 -6.19
C LYS A 416 23.46 -4.45 -7.09
N LEU A 417 24.66 -4.36 -6.53
CA LEU A 417 25.80 -5.05 -7.13
C LEU A 417 25.40 -6.53 -7.28
N SER A 418 25.57 -7.08 -8.47
CA SER A 418 25.44 -8.52 -8.72
C SER A 418 26.44 -9.30 -7.86
N ASP A 419 26.18 -10.57 -7.58
CA ASP A 419 27.09 -11.40 -6.76
C ASP A 419 28.50 -11.46 -7.39
N SER A 420 28.58 -11.45 -8.72
CA SER A 420 29.84 -11.34 -9.47
C SER A 420 30.55 -10.01 -9.28
N GLU A 421 29.83 -8.88 -9.34
CA GLU A 421 30.39 -7.55 -9.10
C GLU A 421 30.85 -7.37 -7.64
N LEU A 422 30.07 -7.89 -6.69
CA LEU A 422 30.43 -7.94 -5.27
C LEU A 422 31.74 -8.69 -5.07
N PHE A 423 31.84 -9.89 -5.66
CA PHE A 423 33.04 -10.71 -5.58
C PHE A 423 34.25 -10.01 -6.24
N GLU A 424 34.07 -9.42 -7.42
CA GLU A 424 35.11 -8.65 -8.11
C GLU A 424 35.61 -7.48 -7.24
N ARG A 425 34.71 -6.72 -6.61
CA ARG A 425 35.12 -5.64 -5.69
C ARG A 425 35.83 -6.16 -4.44
N ILE A 426 35.38 -7.27 -3.84
CA ILE A 426 36.06 -7.89 -2.70
C ILE A 426 37.50 -8.26 -3.09
N LEU A 427 37.66 -8.85 -4.28
CA LEU A 427 38.97 -9.17 -4.83
C LEU A 427 39.81 -7.89 -5.03
N GLN A 428 39.25 -6.83 -5.61
CA GLN A 428 39.95 -5.54 -5.78
C GLN A 428 40.43 -4.96 -4.44
N VAL A 429 39.63 -5.05 -3.37
CA VAL A 429 40.07 -4.64 -2.02
C VAL A 429 41.22 -5.51 -1.51
N SER A 430 41.17 -6.83 -1.74
CA SER A 430 42.22 -7.76 -1.29
C SER A 430 43.54 -7.67 -2.10
N PHE A 431 43.47 -7.32 -3.38
CA PHE A 431 44.61 -7.25 -4.31
C PHE A 431 45.29 -5.87 -4.36
N ALA A 432 44.77 -4.86 -3.66
CA ALA A 432 45.42 -3.56 -3.58
C ALA A 432 46.80 -3.65 -2.91
N VAL A 433 47.77 -2.93 -3.47
CA VAL A 433 49.21 -3.13 -3.20
C VAL A 433 49.60 -2.58 -1.83
N ASN A 434 48.99 -1.46 -1.44
CA ASN A 434 49.31 -0.74 -0.21
C ASN A 434 48.13 -0.69 0.77
N GLU A 435 48.41 -0.59 2.08
CA GLU A 435 47.38 -0.43 3.13
C GLU A 435 46.45 0.76 2.88
N GLN A 436 47.01 1.88 2.40
CA GLN A 436 46.24 3.07 2.07
C GLN A 436 45.29 2.84 0.88
N GLU A 437 45.74 2.12 -0.15
CA GLU A 437 44.90 1.75 -1.30
C GLU A 437 43.80 0.77 -0.88
N ARG A 438 44.12 -0.21 -0.02
CA ARG A 438 43.12 -1.12 0.54
C ARG A 438 42.03 -0.38 1.30
N GLN A 439 42.40 0.61 2.12
CA GLN A 439 41.42 1.45 2.82
C GLN A 439 40.57 2.26 1.84
N LEU A 440 41.16 2.83 0.78
CA LEU A 440 40.43 3.56 -0.25
C LEU A 440 39.42 2.67 -1.00
N GLN A 441 39.84 1.46 -1.40
CA GLN A 441 38.96 0.51 -2.06
C GLN A 441 37.84 0.02 -1.12
N TRP A 442 38.13 -0.16 0.16
CA TRP A 442 37.11 -0.46 1.16
C TRP A 442 36.08 0.67 1.29
N LYS A 443 36.53 1.92 1.36
CA LYS A 443 35.63 3.09 1.34
C LYS A 443 34.80 3.14 0.07
N ALA A 444 35.39 2.84 -1.10
CA ALA A 444 34.68 2.82 -2.38
C ALA A 444 33.60 1.73 -2.43
N LEU A 445 33.91 0.51 -1.97
CA LEU A 445 32.95 -0.59 -1.87
C LEU A 445 31.77 -0.24 -0.94
N LEU A 446 32.04 0.33 0.23
CA LEU A 446 31.01 0.80 1.16
C LEU A 446 30.15 1.92 0.55
N ASN A 447 30.78 2.82 -0.21
CA ASN A 447 30.07 3.89 -0.91
C ASN A 447 29.18 3.35 -2.04
N ASP A 448 29.65 2.37 -2.81
CA ASP A 448 28.86 1.73 -3.86
C ASP A 448 27.67 0.95 -3.29
N LEU A 449 27.87 0.27 -2.15
CA LEU A 449 26.83 -0.52 -1.48
C LEU A 449 25.74 0.34 -0.83
N PHE A 450 26.13 1.42 -0.16
CA PHE A 450 25.25 2.15 0.74
C PHE A 450 25.01 3.61 0.37
N GLN A 451 25.89 4.22 -0.44
CA GLN A 451 25.88 5.65 -0.80
C GLN A 451 25.62 6.57 0.41
N PRO A 452 26.40 6.44 1.51
CA PRO A 452 26.20 7.24 2.71
C PRO A 452 26.49 8.72 2.45
N LEU A 453 25.83 9.60 3.20
CA LEU A 453 26.09 11.04 3.11
C LEU A 453 27.47 11.39 3.71
N ASN A 454 27.79 10.77 4.85
CA ASN A 454 29.07 10.91 5.52
C ASN A 454 29.67 9.52 5.78
N LEU A 455 30.98 9.41 5.55
CA LEU A 455 31.75 8.18 5.73
C LEU A 455 33.06 8.54 6.43
N GLU A 456 33.16 8.19 7.71
CA GLU A 456 34.23 8.58 8.63
C GLU A 456 34.94 7.35 9.16
N ILE A 457 36.23 7.49 9.52
CA ILE A 457 36.95 6.46 10.25
C ILE A 457 36.44 6.50 11.69
N SER A 458 36.23 5.33 12.28
CA SER A 458 35.74 5.16 13.63
C SER A 458 36.74 4.38 14.47
N GLU A 459 36.73 4.61 15.78
CA GLU A 459 37.45 3.79 16.77
C GLU A 459 36.58 2.63 17.29
N HIS A 460 35.41 2.40 16.69
CA HIS A 460 34.50 1.34 17.09
C HIS A 460 35.02 -0.03 16.63
N GLU A 461 35.77 -0.70 17.50
CA GLU A 461 36.45 -1.96 17.17
C GLU A 461 35.49 -3.17 17.09
N ASN A 462 34.37 -3.15 17.83
CA ASN A 462 33.56 -4.36 18.06
C ASN A 462 32.24 -4.39 17.28
N ASN A 463 32.11 -5.42 16.42
CA ASN A 463 30.92 -5.85 15.68
C ASN A 463 30.20 -4.78 14.82
N SER A 464 29.60 -5.22 13.71
CA SER A 464 28.73 -4.30 12.97
C SER A 464 27.46 -4.04 13.78
N GLN A 465 27.23 -2.78 14.16
CA GLN A 465 26.07 -2.33 14.92
C GLN A 465 25.42 -1.14 14.22
N ILE A 466 24.09 -1.06 14.35
CA ILE A 466 23.29 0.07 13.91
C ILE A 466 22.96 0.93 15.13
N GLU A 467 23.27 2.22 15.07
CA GLU A 467 22.95 3.21 16.10
C GLU A 467 22.04 4.32 15.57
N ASP A 468 21.70 5.27 16.46
CA ASP A 468 20.89 6.45 16.16
C ASP A 468 19.61 6.10 15.42
N ASN A 469 18.98 4.98 15.82
CA ASN A 469 17.77 4.55 15.17
C ASN A 469 17.97 4.44 13.64
N GLY A 470 18.96 3.65 13.20
CA GLY A 470 19.18 3.36 11.78
C GLY A 470 19.77 4.50 10.95
N LEU A 471 20.14 5.61 11.58
CA LEU A 471 20.81 6.71 10.88
C LEU A 471 22.28 6.39 10.66
N VAL A 472 22.88 5.60 11.55
CA VAL A 472 24.31 5.29 11.54
C VAL A 472 24.51 3.77 11.58
N MET A 473 25.47 3.26 10.81
CA MET A 473 25.97 1.90 10.91
C MET A 473 27.50 1.93 11.06
N TYR A 474 28.01 1.11 11.96
CA TYR A 474 29.42 0.87 12.13
C TYR A 474 29.84 -0.42 11.43
N THR A 475 31.02 -0.39 10.83
CA THR A 475 31.72 -1.59 10.37
C THR A 475 32.97 -1.76 11.24
N PRO A 476 33.20 -2.95 11.80
CA PRO A 476 34.34 -3.19 12.68
C PRO A 476 35.66 -3.16 11.90
N GLN A 477 36.76 -3.14 12.64
CA GLN A 477 38.09 -3.30 12.07
C GLN A 477 38.27 -4.75 11.57
N VAL A 478 38.74 -4.93 10.34
CA VAL A 478 38.95 -6.26 9.75
C VAL A 478 40.20 -6.28 8.88
N ALA A 479 41.09 -7.25 9.12
CA ALA A 479 42.28 -7.52 8.31
C ALA A 479 43.15 -6.28 8.02
N GLY A 480 43.36 -5.44 9.04
CA GLY A 480 44.14 -4.20 8.95
C GLY A 480 43.38 -3.00 8.37
N LEU A 481 42.12 -3.15 7.94
CA LEU A 481 41.25 -2.05 7.54
C LEU A 481 40.64 -1.37 8.76
N ALA A 482 40.71 -0.05 8.83
CA ALA A 482 40.16 0.71 9.94
C ALA A 482 38.62 0.61 10.00
N ALA A 483 38.07 0.62 11.21
CA ALA A 483 36.63 0.65 11.42
C ALA A 483 36.02 1.91 10.80
N MET A 484 34.78 1.82 10.32
CA MET A 484 34.13 2.89 9.58
C MET A 484 32.75 3.20 10.17
N ARG A 485 32.42 4.49 10.23
CA ARG A 485 31.10 5.01 10.58
C ARG A 485 30.43 5.51 9.31
N LEU A 486 29.34 4.85 8.93
CA LEU A 486 28.49 5.27 7.82
C LEU A 486 27.28 5.99 8.36
N SER A 487 27.01 7.20 7.89
CA SER A 487 25.83 7.98 8.28
C SER A 487 24.94 8.27 7.08
N TYR A 488 23.62 8.20 7.29
CA TYR A 488 22.58 8.59 6.33
C TYR A 488 22.70 7.88 4.96
N PRO A 489 22.32 6.59 4.85
CA PRO A 489 22.45 5.85 3.59
C PRO A 489 21.60 6.43 2.47
N GLN A 490 22.03 6.23 1.23
CA GLN A 490 21.44 6.79 0.02
C GLN A 490 21.26 8.31 0.10
N GLN A 491 22.30 9.02 0.54
CA GLN A 491 22.29 10.47 0.73
C GLN A 491 21.12 10.93 1.64
N GLY A 492 20.84 10.16 2.70
CA GLY A 492 19.78 10.45 3.67
C GLY A 492 18.35 10.10 3.25
N ARG A 493 18.16 9.41 2.11
CA ARG A 493 16.82 8.99 1.64
C ARG A 493 16.30 7.73 2.35
N ARG A 494 17.12 7.09 3.18
CA ARG A 494 16.85 5.78 3.81
C ARG A 494 17.50 5.70 5.20
N LEU A 495 17.04 4.75 6.01
CA LEU A 495 17.68 4.27 7.23
C LEU A 495 18.30 2.88 7.02
N PHE A 496 19.43 2.61 7.66
CA PHE A 496 20.02 1.29 7.78
C PHE A 496 19.06 0.34 8.50
N ASN A 497 19.03 -0.92 8.05
CA ASN A 497 18.19 -1.97 8.61
C ASN A 497 18.99 -3.24 8.91
N ALA A 498 18.38 -4.21 9.60
CA ALA A 498 19.04 -5.46 9.99
C ALA A 498 19.63 -6.24 8.79
N TYR A 499 19.00 -6.15 7.61
CA TYR A 499 19.56 -6.75 6.39
C TYR A 499 20.88 -6.11 5.97
N ASP A 500 21.01 -4.79 6.06
CA ASP A 500 22.26 -4.10 5.72
C ASP A 500 23.39 -4.50 6.70
N GLN A 501 23.08 -4.59 8.00
CA GLN A 501 24.00 -5.08 9.02
C GLN A 501 24.42 -6.53 8.76
N GLN A 502 23.48 -7.40 8.44
CA GLN A 502 23.75 -8.80 8.14
C GLN A 502 24.56 -8.97 6.86
N LEU A 503 24.31 -8.13 5.84
CA LEU A 503 25.12 -8.11 4.62
C LEU A 503 26.57 -7.76 4.93
N VAL A 504 26.83 -6.72 5.74
CA VAL A 504 28.18 -6.39 6.19
C VAL A 504 28.78 -7.54 6.99
N GLN A 505 28.06 -8.08 7.99
CA GLN A 505 28.54 -9.19 8.82
C GLN A 505 28.90 -10.43 7.99
N ASN A 506 28.15 -10.72 6.92
CA ASN A 506 28.45 -11.83 6.03
C ASN A 506 29.65 -11.54 5.11
N LEU A 507 29.89 -10.28 4.74
CA LEU A 507 31.00 -9.87 3.88
C LEU A 507 32.35 -9.88 4.61
N LEU A 508 32.38 -9.53 5.90
CA LEU A 508 33.62 -9.39 6.67
C LEU A 508 34.49 -10.67 6.70
N PRO A 509 33.95 -11.89 6.91
CA PRO A 509 34.74 -13.12 6.86
C PRO A 509 35.38 -13.38 5.50
N PHE A 510 34.66 -13.13 4.40
CA PHE A 510 35.22 -13.29 3.04
C PHE A 510 36.36 -12.32 2.79
N LEU A 511 36.22 -11.08 3.27
CA LEU A 511 37.24 -10.05 3.17
C LEU A 511 38.48 -10.41 3.99
N ALA A 512 38.30 -10.89 5.22
CA ALA A 512 39.38 -11.36 6.07
C ALA A 512 40.15 -12.52 5.42
N GLN A 513 39.43 -13.54 4.93
CA GLN A 513 40.02 -14.70 4.28
C GLN A 513 40.80 -14.33 3.01
N ALA A 514 40.27 -13.40 2.19
CA ALA A 514 40.92 -12.96 0.97
C ALA A 514 42.24 -12.22 1.27
N VAL A 515 42.25 -11.35 2.30
CA VAL A 515 43.47 -10.65 2.72
C VAL A 515 44.49 -11.61 3.32
N GLU A 516 44.06 -12.55 4.18
CA GLU A 516 44.95 -13.55 4.78
C GLU A 516 45.60 -14.45 3.72
N SER A 517 44.79 -14.95 2.76
CA SER A 517 45.30 -15.75 1.65
C SER A 517 46.33 -15.01 0.81
N ARG A 518 46.18 -13.69 0.64
CA ARG A 518 47.15 -12.87 -0.08
C ARG A 518 48.46 -12.73 0.68
N VAL A 519 48.40 -12.43 1.98
CA VAL A 519 49.59 -12.32 2.84
C VAL A 519 50.34 -13.64 2.87
N ALA A 520 49.63 -14.77 2.98
CA ALA A 520 50.23 -16.10 2.92
C ALA A 520 50.91 -16.37 1.56
N TYR A 521 50.26 -15.99 0.45
CA TYR A 521 50.84 -16.11 -0.89
C TYR A 521 52.10 -15.27 -1.05
N ASP A 522 52.07 -14.00 -0.66
CA ASP A 522 53.23 -13.09 -0.78
C ASP A 522 54.41 -13.57 0.09
N ASN A 523 54.12 -14.08 1.30
CA ASN A 523 55.14 -14.69 2.15
C ASN A 523 55.71 -15.96 1.52
N GLY A 524 54.85 -16.84 0.97
CA GLY A 524 55.29 -18.05 0.27
C GLY A 524 56.16 -17.74 -0.96
N VAL A 525 55.79 -16.72 -1.75
CA VAL A 525 56.61 -16.25 -2.88
C VAL A 525 57.96 -15.72 -2.40
N ARG A 526 58.01 -14.99 -1.29
CA ARG A 526 59.28 -14.51 -0.71
C ARG A 526 60.15 -15.64 -0.19
N GLU A 527 59.57 -16.61 0.51
CA GLU A 527 60.28 -17.80 0.99
C GLU A 527 60.83 -18.63 -0.17
N GLU A 528 60.03 -18.82 -1.21
CA GLU A 528 60.41 -19.53 -2.43
C GLU A 528 61.56 -18.82 -3.15
N ARG A 529 61.49 -17.50 -3.30
CA ARG A 529 62.60 -16.68 -3.84
C ARG A 529 63.88 -16.83 -3.01
N HIS A 530 63.77 -16.85 -1.68
CA HIS A 530 64.92 -17.04 -0.80
C HIS A 530 65.49 -18.46 -0.84
N ARG A 531 64.64 -19.48 -1.03
CA ARG A 531 65.07 -20.86 -1.24
C ARG A 531 65.86 -20.98 -2.55
N ILE A 532 65.26 -20.51 -3.66
CA ILE A 532 65.90 -20.52 -4.98
C ILE A 532 67.25 -19.80 -4.95
N ALA A 533 67.35 -18.65 -4.27
CA ALA A 533 68.62 -17.93 -4.15
C ALA A 533 69.71 -18.72 -3.39
N ARG A 534 69.32 -19.49 -2.37
CA ARG A 534 70.23 -20.38 -1.62
C ARG A 534 70.65 -21.58 -2.47
N ASP A 535 69.69 -22.29 -3.05
CA ASP A 535 69.97 -23.45 -3.91
C ASP A 535 70.88 -23.05 -5.08
N LEU A 536 70.64 -21.87 -5.68
CA LEU A 536 71.50 -21.31 -6.72
C LEU A 536 72.93 -21.05 -6.23
N HIS A 537 73.08 -20.49 -5.02
CA HIS A 537 74.39 -20.24 -4.43
C HIS A 537 75.17 -21.55 -4.22
N ASP A 538 74.49 -22.59 -3.74
CA ASP A 538 75.08 -23.90 -3.46
C ASP A 538 75.46 -24.64 -4.75
N ASP A 539 74.57 -24.67 -5.76
CA ASP A 539 74.84 -25.29 -7.06
C ASP A 539 75.97 -24.59 -7.83
N LEU A 540 76.00 -23.25 -7.81
CA LEU A 540 77.11 -22.48 -8.40
C LEU A 540 78.41 -22.73 -7.65
N GLY A 541 78.37 -22.74 -6.31
CA GLY A 541 79.50 -23.04 -5.46
C GLY A 541 80.10 -24.41 -5.78
N ALA A 542 79.26 -25.44 -5.88
CA ALA A 542 79.69 -26.80 -6.20
C ALA A 542 80.32 -26.93 -7.61
N LYS A 543 79.71 -26.30 -8.63
CA LYS A 543 80.24 -26.33 -10.01
C LYS A 543 81.57 -25.56 -10.14
N LEU A 544 81.71 -24.42 -9.47
CA LEU A 544 82.95 -23.65 -9.45
C LEU A 544 84.07 -24.40 -8.70
N LEU A 545 83.73 -25.03 -7.57
CA LEU A 545 84.68 -25.84 -6.80
C LEU A 545 85.13 -27.08 -7.59
N SER A 546 84.20 -27.77 -8.26
CA SER A 546 84.52 -28.92 -9.12
C SER A 546 85.43 -28.52 -10.29
N GLY A 547 85.21 -27.35 -10.89
CA GLY A 547 86.08 -26.81 -11.93
C GLY A 547 87.50 -26.48 -11.45
N LEU A 548 87.70 -26.13 -10.17
CA LEU A 548 89.03 -25.85 -9.59
C LEU A 548 89.88 -27.11 -9.39
N TYR A 549 89.26 -28.28 -9.23
CA TYR A 549 89.94 -29.57 -9.03
C TYR A 549 90.18 -30.36 -10.32
N GLN A 550 89.78 -29.82 -11.49
CA GLN A 550 90.03 -30.47 -12.78
C GLN A 550 91.46 -30.19 -13.24
N ASN A 551 92.18 -31.25 -13.61
CA ASN A 551 93.56 -31.18 -14.11
C ASN A 551 93.65 -30.68 -15.57
N ASP A 552 92.52 -30.65 -16.28
CA ASP A 552 92.41 -30.18 -17.68
C ASP A 552 91.83 -28.76 -17.72
N VAL A 553 92.65 -27.81 -18.20
CA VAL A 553 92.33 -26.38 -18.24
C VAL A 553 91.12 -26.07 -19.14
N ASP A 554 90.91 -26.84 -20.19
CA ASP A 554 89.80 -26.59 -21.12
C ASP A 554 88.45 -27.04 -20.53
N GLN A 555 88.45 -28.15 -19.77
CA GLN A 555 87.26 -28.61 -19.04
C GLN A 555 86.89 -27.65 -17.90
N ALA A 556 87.89 -27.14 -17.16
CA ALA A 556 87.67 -26.16 -16.10
C ALA A 556 87.05 -24.85 -16.65
N LYS A 557 87.56 -24.35 -17.78
CA LYS A 557 86.98 -23.17 -18.46
C LYS A 557 85.55 -23.41 -18.93
N GLN A 558 85.24 -24.62 -19.40
CA GLN A 558 83.89 -24.96 -19.86
C GLN A 558 82.90 -25.01 -18.70
N ALA A 559 83.28 -25.61 -17.56
CA ALA A 559 82.46 -25.64 -16.35
C ALA A 559 82.16 -24.24 -15.81
N ILE A 560 83.14 -23.34 -15.77
CA ILE A 560 82.97 -21.95 -15.32
C ILE A 560 82.04 -21.18 -16.27
N ARG A 561 82.21 -21.32 -17.60
CA ARG A 561 81.33 -20.67 -18.59
C ARG A 561 79.89 -21.13 -18.46
N GLN A 562 79.67 -22.42 -18.20
CA GLN A 562 78.35 -23.00 -18.03
C GLN A 562 77.69 -22.51 -16.74
N ALA A 563 78.43 -22.44 -15.63
CA ALA A 563 77.96 -21.86 -14.37
C ALA A 563 77.55 -20.37 -14.53
N ILE A 564 78.35 -19.57 -15.23
CA ILE A 564 78.02 -18.14 -15.48
C ILE A 564 76.77 -18.01 -16.38
N ALA A 565 76.62 -18.86 -17.40
CA ALA A 565 75.47 -18.85 -18.29
C ALA A 565 74.16 -19.25 -17.57
N GLU A 566 74.22 -20.25 -16.71
CA GLU A 566 73.10 -20.68 -15.86
C GLU A 566 72.71 -19.59 -14.86
N MET A 567 73.68 -19.00 -14.14
CA MET A 567 73.45 -17.87 -13.24
C MET A 567 72.73 -16.74 -13.97
N ARG A 568 73.19 -16.37 -15.16
CA ARG A 568 72.59 -15.28 -15.94
C ARG A 568 71.16 -15.59 -16.36
N THR A 569 70.87 -16.83 -16.73
CA THR A 569 69.51 -17.27 -17.12
C THR A 569 68.55 -17.18 -15.94
N ILE A 570 68.96 -17.64 -14.77
CA ILE A 570 68.11 -17.66 -13.57
C ILE A 570 67.97 -16.26 -12.96
N VAL A 571 69.04 -15.46 -12.91
CA VAL A 571 68.98 -14.05 -12.46
C VAL A 571 68.07 -13.21 -13.35
N ASN A 572 68.08 -13.44 -14.67
CA ASN A 572 67.12 -12.79 -15.58
C ASN A 572 65.68 -13.24 -15.32
N GLY A 573 65.47 -14.52 -14.97
CA GLY A 573 64.15 -15.02 -14.54
C GLY A 573 63.68 -14.44 -13.19
N LEU A 574 64.61 -14.21 -12.25
CA LEU A 574 64.34 -13.63 -10.92
C LEU A 574 64.14 -12.11 -10.95
N LEU A 575 64.83 -11.39 -11.83
CA LEU A 575 64.72 -9.93 -12.01
C LEU A 575 63.46 -9.51 -12.79
N GLY A 576 62.68 -10.47 -13.30
CA GLY A 576 61.34 -10.18 -13.79
C GLY A 576 61.29 -9.36 -15.07
N THR A 577 62.25 -9.51 -16.00
CA THR A 577 61.93 -9.21 -17.40
C THR A 577 60.94 -10.28 -17.86
N GLY A 578 59.66 -9.97 -17.71
CA GLY A 578 58.56 -10.86 -18.03
C GLY A 578 58.76 -11.47 -19.41
N VAL A 579 58.82 -12.80 -19.45
CA VAL A 579 58.52 -13.51 -20.68
C VAL A 579 57.04 -13.25 -20.94
N GLU A 580 56.74 -12.44 -21.95
CA GLU A 580 55.37 -12.29 -22.41
C GLU A 580 54.80 -13.68 -22.72
N LEU A 581 53.69 -14.02 -22.06
CA LEU A 581 52.86 -15.16 -22.40
C LEU A 581 52.17 -14.90 -23.74
N ASN A 582 52.93 -15.02 -24.82
CA ASN A 582 52.40 -15.21 -26.17
C ASN A 582 52.73 -16.65 -26.57
N MET A 583 51.67 -17.41 -26.84
CA MET A 583 51.62 -18.84 -27.14
C MET A 583 51.58 -19.78 -25.93
N VAL A 584 50.35 -20.07 -25.46
CA VAL A 584 49.71 -21.38 -25.74
C VAL A 584 48.21 -21.14 -25.88
N LEU A 585 47.63 -21.75 -26.93
CA LEU A 585 46.21 -21.79 -27.30
C LEU A 585 45.27 -22.19 -26.16
#